data_AF-S4NUI1-F1
#
_entry.id   AF-S4NUI1-F1
#
_cell.length_a   1.000
_cell.length_b   1.000
_cell.length_c   1.000
_cell.angle_alpha   90.00
_cell.angle_beta   90.00
_cell.angle_gamma   90.00
#
_symmetry.space_group_name_H-M   'P 1'
#
loop_
_entity.id
_entity.type
_entity.pdbx_description
1 polymer ?
#
loop_
_entity_poly.entity_id
_entity_poly.type
_entity_poly.pdbx_seq_one_letter_code
_entity_poly.pdbx_strand_id
1 'polypeptide(L)' 'GHPRFKTLTSNIRKRRGEKVAINIPIYRDKNTKIPIDDSHVLEPGVAQPDAVYMDAMGFGMGCCCLQLT' A
#
# COMPACT_ATOMS: atom_id res chain seq x y z
N GLY A 1 12.70 -4.44 17.55
CA GLY A 1 11.51 -3.61 17.30
C GLY A 1 10.45 -3.93 18.33
N HIS A 2 9.72 -2.93 18.81
CA HIS A 2 8.71 -3.12 19.87
C HIS A 2 7.57 -4.05 19.39
N PRO A 3 7.19 -5.11 20.16
CA PRO A 3 6.22 -6.12 19.72
C PRO A 3 4.86 -5.57 19.25
N ARG A 4 4.42 -4.45 19.85
CA ARG A 4 3.17 -3.72 19.52
C ARG A 4 2.98 -3.48 18.01
N PHE A 5 4.01 -3.12 17.27
CA PHE A 5 3.84 -2.79 15.85
C PHE A 5 3.59 -4.05 15.02
N LYS A 6 4.28 -5.15 15.32
CA LYS A 6 4.07 -6.43 14.65
C LYS A 6 2.69 -6.99 14.94
N THR A 7 2.22 -6.90 16.19
CA THR A 7 0.89 -7.38 16.58
C THR A 7 -0.21 -6.53 15.94
N LEU A 8 -0.04 -5.20 15.88
CA LEU A 8 -0.98 -4.31 15.21
C LEU A 8 -1.16 -4.65 13.73
N THR A 9 -0.06 -4.80 12.98
CA THR A 9 -0.09 -5.18 11.56
C THR A 9 -0.77 -6.54 11.37
N SER A 10 -0.49 -7.52 12.22
CA SER A 10 -1.12 -8.85 12.15
C SER A 10 -2.62 -8.79 12.44
N ASN A 11 -3.03 -8.03 13.45
CA ASN A 11 -4.43 -7.90 13.84
C ASN A 11 -5.26 -7.18 12.76
N ILE A 12 -4.72 -6.13 12.12
CA ILE A 12 -5.40 -5.44 11.02
C ILE A 12 -5.67 -6.41 9.86
N ARG A 13 -4.67 -7.17 9.43
CA ARG A 13 -4.81 -8.17 8.35
C ARG A 13 -5.82 -9.26 8.71
N LYS A 14 -5.74 -9.80 9.94
CA LYS A 14 -6.68 -10.83 10.42
C LYS A 14 -8.11 -10.32 10.47
N ARG A 15 -8.34 -9.10 10.94
CA ARG A 15 -9.67 -8.50 11.01
C ARG A 15 -10.25 -8.20 9.63
N ARG A 16 -9.42 -7.72 8.69
CA ARG A 16 -9.84 -7.37 7.32
C ARG A 16 -10.07 -8.61 6.46
N GLY A 17 -9.38 -9.72 6.75
CA GLY A 17 -9.42 -10.95 5.95
C GLY A 17 -8.53 -10.92 4.70
N GLU A 18 -7.92 -9.77 4.41
CA GLU A 18 -7.05 -9.52 3.27
C GLU A 18 -5.93 -8.55 3.67
N LYS A 19 -4.97 -8.34 2.76
CA LYS A 19 -3.92 -7.34 2.96
C LYS A 19 -4.50 -5.93 2.94
N VAL A 20 -3.73 -4.98 3.46
CA VAL A 20 -4.06 -3.56 3.26
C VAL A 20 -3.84 -3.26 1.79
N ALA A 21 -4.73 -2.52 1.15
CA ALA A 21 -4.61 -2.13 -0.25
C ALA A 21 -4.66 -0.60 -0.35
N ILE A 22 -3.60 0.00 -0.88
CA ILE A 22 -3.51 1.43 -1.15
C ILE A 22 -3.19 1.58 -2.63
N ASN A 23 -4.08 2.23 -3.37
CA ASN A 23 -3.91 2.54 -4.79
C ASN A 23 -3.74 4.06 -4.93
N ILE A 24 -2.54 4.51 -5.30
CA ILE A 24 -2.25 5.93 -5.55
C ILE A 24 -2.24 6.18 -7.05
N PRO A 25 -2.94 7.20 -7.57
CA PRO A 25 -2.91 7.53 -8.99
C PRO A 25 -1.49 7.90 -9.43
N ILE A 26 -1.01 7.29 -10.52
CA ILE A 26 0.31 7.63 -11.03
C ILE A 26 0.30 8.99 -11.74
N TYR A 27 1.38 9.75 -11.59
CA TYR A 27 1.68 10.87 -12.47
C TYR A 27 2.17 10.38 -13.84
N ARG A 28 1.49 10.80 -14.91
CA ARG A 28 1.81 10.41 -16.30
C ARG A 28 2.69 11.46 -16.96
N ASP A 29 3.98 11.16 -17.11
CA ASP A 29 4.94 11.95 -17.87
C ASP A 29 5.15 11.34 -19.27
N LYS A 30 5.84 12.05 -20.18
CA LYS A 30 6.14 11.65 -21.56
C LYS A 30 6.78 10.26 -21.66
N ASN A 31 7.53 9.85 -20.64
CA ASN A 31 8.26 8.58 -20.59
C ASN A 31 7.68 7.58 -19.57
N THR A 32 6.53 7.85 -18.95
CA THR A 32 5.91 6.90 -18.02
C THR A 32 5.41 5.68 -18.80
N LYS A 33 6.02 4.51 -18.54
CA LYS A 33 5.60 3.24 -19.14
C LYS A 33 4.39 2.70 -18.39
N ILE A 34 3.36 2.33 -19.14
CA ILE A 34 2.14 1.71 -18.65
C ILE A 34 2.05 0.31 -19.27
N PRO A 35 1.77 -0.76 -18.51
CA PRO A 35 1.59 -0.79 -17.05
C PRO A 35 2.90 -0.59 -16.28
N ILE A 36 2.79 -0.01 -15.08
CA ILE A 36 3.95 0.30 -14.22
C ILE A 36 4.53 -0.98 -13.63
N ASP A 37 3.63 -1.90 -13.26
CA ASP A 37 3.93 -3.16 -12.61
C ASP A 37 2.79 -4.16 -12.87
N ASP A 38 3.09 -5.45 -12.72
CA ASP A 38 2.17 -6.56 -12.95
C ASP A 38 1.23 -6.83 -11.75
N SER A 39 1.27 -5.98 -10.72
CA SER A 39 0.41 -6.06 -9.52
C SER A 39 -1.09 -6.20 -9.82
N HIS A 40 -1.59 -5.50 -10.83
CA HIS A 40 -2.99 -5.61 -11.29
C HIS A 40 -3.35 -7.01 -11.83
N VAL A 41 -2.36 -7.77 -12.32
CA VAL A 41 -2.51 -9.16 -12.76
C VAL A 41 -2.41 -10.13 -11.59
N LEU A 42 -1.52 -9.84 -10.62
CA LEU A 42 -1.26 -10.71 -9.47
C LEU A 42 -2.38 -10.68 -8.43
N GLU A 43 -2.99 -9.51 -8.19
CA GLU A 43 -4.08 -9.34 -7.21
C GLU A 43 -5.30 -8.65 -7.88
N PRO A 44 -6.03 -9.40 -8.74
CA PRO A 44 -7.14 -8.85 -9.52
C PRO A 44 -8.28 -8.38 -8.60
N GLY A 45 -8.78 -7.17 -8.85
CA GLY A 45 -9.84 -6.53 -8.07
C GLY A 45 -9.34 -5.72 -6.86
N VAL A 46 -8.08 -5.87 -6.46
CA VAL A 46 -7.47 -5.12 -5.36
C VAL A 46 -6.49 -4.07 -5.88
N ALA A 47 -5.60 -4.46 -6.79
CA ALA A 47 -4.68 -3.55 -7.47
C ALA A 47 -5.36 -2.94 -8.70
N GLN A 48 -5.35 -1.61 -8.79
CA GLN A 48 -5.96 -0.89 -9.91
C GLN A 48 -4.94 -0.69 -11.05
N PRO A 49 -5.36 -0.81 -12.32
CA PRO A 49 -4.51 -0.43 -13.45
C PRO A 49 -4.18 1.07 -13.39
N ASP A 50 -2.98 1.43 -13.84
CA ASP A 50 -2.45 2.80 -13.81
C ASP A 50 -2.32 3.43 -12.41
N ALA A 51 -2.27 2.62 -11.36
CA ALA A 51 -2.02 3.05 -9.99
C ALA A 51 -0.75 2.41 -9.41
N VAL A 52 -0.09 3.13 -8.51
CA VAL A 52 0.96 2.56 -7.66
C VAL A 52 0.26 1.77 -6.55
N TYR A 53 0.40 0.45 -6.58
CA TYR A 53 -0.17 -0.45 -5.61
C TYR A 53 0.77 -0.69 -4.42
N MET A 54 0.23 -0.57 -3.20
CA MET A 54 0.96 -0.75 -1.96
C MET A 54 0.16 -1.61 -0.98
N ASP A 55 0.74 -2.72 -0.52
CA ASP A 55 0.00 -3.81 0.18
C ASP A 55 0.29 -3.95 1.69
N ALA A 56 1.09 -3.04 2.25
CA ALA A 56 1.62 -3.14 3.61
C ALA A 56 1.38 -1.89 4.47
N MET A 57 1.13 -2.09 5.76
CA MET A 57 0.94 -1.00 6.73
C MET A 57 2.13 -0.03 6.80
N GLY A 58 3.34 -0.53 6.54
CA GLY A 58 4.57 0.26 6.54
C GLY A 58 4.58 1.40 5.52
N PHE A 59 3.84 1.29 4.41
CA PHE A 59 3.76 2.36 3.41
C PHE A 59 3.06 3.62 3.93
N GLY A 60 2.21 3.51 4.97
CA GLY A 60 1.58 4.65 5.62
C GLY A 60 2.22 4.96 6.97
N MET A 61 2.22 3.99 7.89
CA MET A 61 2.74 4.20 9.25
C MET A 61 4.28 4.34 9.30
N GLY A 62 4.99 3.98 8.23
CA GLY A 62 6.42 4.22 8.09
C GLY A 62 6.76 5.63 7.61
N CYS A 63 5.77 6.47 7.28
CA CYS A 63 5.97 7.87 6.91
C CYS A 63 6.15 8.76 8.14
N CYS A 64 6.89 9.85 7.96
CA CYS A 64 7.11 10.86 8.99
C CYS A 64 6.00 11.91 8.96
N CYS A 65 5.74 12.55 10.10
CA CYS A 65 4.90 13.74 10.18
C CYS A 65 5.38 14.64 11.34
N LEU A 66 5.02 15.92 11.27
CA LEU A 66 5.16 16.86 12.38
C LEU A 66 3.89 16.81 13.23
N GLN A 67 4.03 16.65 14.54
CA GLN A 67 2.92 16.67 15.50
C GLN A 67 3.21 17.72 16.57
N LEU A 68 2.29 18.67 16.76
CA LEU A 68 2.30 19.63 17.87
C LEU A 68 1.17 19.23 18.82
N THR A 69 1.50 19.16 20.11
CA THR A 69 0.60 18.71 21.18
C THR A 69 0.08 19.88 22.00
#